data_AF-W6RFJ8-F1
#
_entry.id   AF-W6RFJ8-F1
#
_cell.length_a   1.000
_cell.length_b   1.000
_cell.length_c   1.000
_cell.angle_alpha   90.00
_cell.angle_beta   90.00
_cell.angle_gamma   90.00
#
_symmetry.space_group_name_H-M   'P 1'
#
loop_
_entity.id
_entity.type
_entity.pdbx_description
1 polymer ?
#
loop_
_entity_poly.entity_id
_entity_poly.type
_entity_poly.pdbx_seq_one_letter_code
_entity_poly.pdbx_strand_id
1 'polypeptide(L)'
;MPLTFTMPEQLHEYVPDAIIRFRYLNPGLDVAWDGHAVAMTLPPDRAVELEQELMFCVYRQKIYAETLPLRKTLLAGVTGL
;
A
#
# COMPACT_ATOMS: atom_id res chain seq x y z
N MET A 1 -1.78 11.92 18.67
CA MET A 1 -0.50 11.19 18.83
C MET A 1 -0.20 10.54 17.49
N PRO A 2 1.02 10.62 16.95
CA PRO A 2 1.35 9.90 15.72
C PRO A 2 1.24 8.38 15.99
N LEU A 3 0.52 7.68 15.13
CA LEU A 3 0.43 6.22 15.11
C LEU A 3 1.46 5.70 14.13
N THR A 4 2.27 4.75 14.58
CA THR A 4 3.37 4.19 13.79
C THR A 4 3.15 2.70 13.59
N PHE A 5 3.14 2.27 12.34
CA PHE A 5 2.94 0.88 11.93
C PHE A 5 4.22 0.35 11.29
N THR A 6 4.87 -0.58 11.97
CA THR A 6 6.06 -1.26 11.44
C THR A 6 5.67 -2.19 10.29
N MET A 7 6.40 -2.12 9.18
CA MET A 7 6.15 -2.96 8.03
C MET A 7 7.17 -4.12 7.96
N PRO A 8 6.73 -5.35 7.68
CA PRO A 8 7.63 -6.45 7.32
C PRO A 8 8.51 -6.08 6.13
N GLU A 9 9.80 -6.44 6.18
CA GLU A 9 10.79 -6.10 5.13
C GLU A 9 10.36 -6.55 3.73
N GLN A 10 9.70 -7.72 3.63
CA GLN A 10 9.23 -8.25 2.34
C GLN A 10 8.12 -7.39 1.70
N LEU A 11 7.57 -6.42 2.43
CA LEU A 11 6.53 -5.53 1.95
C LEU A 11 7.04 -4.12 1.61
N HIS A 12 8.27 -3.76 2.01
CA HIS A 12 8.80 -2.39 1.90
C HIS A 12 8.76 -1.84 0.49
N GLU A 13 9.05 -2.65 -0.52
CA GLU A 13 9.04 -2.23 -1.93
C GLU A 13 7.64 -1.82 -2.43
N TYR A 14 6.57 -2.32 -1.81
CA TYR A 14 5.19 -2.04 -2.22
C TYR A 14 4.57 -0.86 -1.46
N VAL A 15 5.18 -0.44 -0.33
CA VAL A 15 4.62 0.58 0.55
C VAL A 15 4.48 1.95 -0.13
N PRO A 16 5.48 2.48 -0.87
CA PRO A 16 5.37 3.80 -1.50
C PRO A 16 4.15 3.96 -2.41
N ASP A 17 3.93 2.98 -3.30
CA ASP A 17 2.78 2.98 -4.22
C ASP A 17 1.45 2.76 -3.48
N ALA A 18 1.45 1.89 -2.46
CA ALA A 18 0.28 1.62 -1.65
C ALA A 18 -0.18 2.88 -0.88
N ILE A 19 0.76 3.69 -0.38
CA ILE A 19 0.46 4.95 0.33
C ILE A 19 -0.25 5.95 -0.57
N ILE A 20 0.09 6.01 -1.86
CA ILE A 20 -0.59 6.90 -2.81
C ILE A 20 -2.08 6.55 -2.88
N ARG A 21 -2.40 5.27 -3.04
CA ARG A 21 -3.79 4.79 -3.06
C ARG A 21 -4.48 5.01 -1.72
N PHE A 22 -3.78 4.74 -0.61
CA PHE A 22 -4.32 4.91 0.73
C PHE A 22 -4.70 6.37 1.01
N ARG A 23 -3.84 7.33 0.68
CA ARG A 23 -4.13 8.77 0.79
C ARG A 23 -5.30 9.22 -0.08
N TYR A 24 -5.47 8.62 -1.26
CA TYR A 24 -6.62 8.89 -2.13
C TYR A 24 -7.94 8.43 -1.49
N LEU A 25 -7.95 7.27 -0.82
CA LEU A 25 -9.13 6.73 -0.14
C LEU A 25 -9.43 7.42 1.19
N ASN A 26 -8.39 7.97 1.84
CA ASN A 26 -8.47 8.63 3.13
C ASN A 26 -8.01 10.10 3.03
N PRO A 27 -8.81 10.98 2.40
CA PRO A 27 -8.45 12.38 2.25
C PRO A 27 -8.30 13.07 3.61
N GLY A 28 -7.26 13.89 3.74
CA GLY A 28 -6.96 14.63 4.98
C GLY A 28 -6.08 13.87 5.98
N LEU A 29 -5.75 12.61 5.72
CA LEU A 29 -4.73 11.90 6.50
C LEU A 29 -3.32 12.27 6.00
N ASP A 30 -2.50 12.75 6.92
CA ASP A 30 -1.06 12.85 6.69
C ASP A 30 -0.39 11.51 7.03
N VAL A 31 0.33 10.96 6.06
CA VAL A 31 0.89 9.60 6.08
C VAL A 31 2.33 9.70 5.62
N ALA A 32 3.30 9.31 6.42
CA ALA A 32 4.72 9.32 6.05
C ALA A 32 5.28 7.90 6.05
N TRP A 33 6.27 7.67 5.19
CA TRP A 33 7.04 6.42 5.12
C TRP A 33 8.52 6.75 5.22
N ASP A 34 9.21 6.11 6.16
CA ASP A 34 10.64 6.33 6.42
C ASP A 34 11.54 5.19 5.90
N GLY A 35 10.96 4.17 5.28
CA GLY A 35 11.65 2.96 4.83
C GLY A 35 11.45 1.75 5.73
N HIS A 36 10.90 1.91 6.94
CA HIS A 36 10.64 0.83 7.87
C HIS A 36 9.22 0.87 8.46
N ALA A 37 8.72 2.08 8.76
CA ALA A 37 7.42 2.27 9.37
C ALA A 37 6.59 3.36 8.68
N VAL A 38 5.27 3.17 8.71
CA VAL A 38 4.31 4.17 8.28
C VAL A 38 3.84 4.96 9.49
N ALA A 39 4.02 6.28 9.47
CA ALA A 39 3.55 7.18 10.50
C ALA A 39 2.31 7.94 10.04
N MET A 40 1.29 8.04 10.89
CA MET A 40 0.03 8.75 10.61
C MET A 40 -0.41 9.62 11.78
N THR A 41 -0.98 10.80 11.52
CA THR A 41 -1.53 11.65 12.58
C THR A 41 -3.05 11.54 12.62
N LEU A 42 -3.60 10.82 13.61
CA LEU A 42 -5.00 10.42 13.68
C LEU A 42 -5.57 10.51 15.11
N PRO A 43 -6.90 10.53 15.30
CA PRO A 43 -7.53 10.18 16.56
C PRO A 43 -7.45 8.64 16.80
N PRO A 44 -7.28 8.17 18.05
CA PRO A 44 -7.00 6.75 18.34
C PRO A 44 -8.14 5.77 18.03
N ASP A 45 -9.36 6.27 17.88
CA ASP A 45 -10.59 5.48 17.65
C ASP A 45 -10.61 4.75 16.30
N ARG A 46 -9.87 5.25 15.31
CA ARG A 46 -9.76 4.63 13.98
C ARG A 46 -8.45 3.89 13.72
N ALA A 47 -7.58 3.75 14.73
CA ALA A 47 -6.24 3.19 14.56
C ALA A 47 -6.25 1.79 13.92
N VAL A 48 -7.09 0.89 14.44
CA VAL A 48 -7.18 -0.51 13.99
C VAL A 48 -7.75 -0.61 12.58
N GLU A 49 -8.78 0.19 12.27
CA GLU A 49 -9.40 0.23 10.93
C GLU A 49 -8.39 0.69 9.89
N LEU A 50 -7.67 1.79 10.16
CA LEU A 50 -6.71 2.36 9.24
C LEU A 50 -5.46 1.48 9.05
N GLU A 51 -5.04 0.76 10.09
CA GLU A 51 -4.00 -0.27 9.96
C GLU A 51 -4.42 -1.37 8.99
N GLN A 52 -5.63 -1.89 9.15
CA GLN A 52 -6.16 -2.94 8.26
C GLN A 52 -6.31 -2.46 6.83
N GLU A 53 -6.83 -1.24 6.63
CA GLU A 53 -6.93 -0.62 5.30
C GLU A 53 -5.57 -0.40 4.64
N LEU A 54 -4.57 0.07 5.41
CA LEU A 54 -3.21 0.26 4.94
C LEU A 54 -2.59 -1.08 4.52
N MET A 55 -2.67 -2.09 5.38
CA MET A 55 -2.16 -3.43 5.08
C MET A 55 -2.84 -4.03 3.84
N PHE A 56 -4.15 -3.81 3.70
CA PHE A 56 -4.88 -4.24 2.52
C PHE A 56 -4.39 -3.55 1.24
N CYS A 57 -4.11 -2.24 1.28
CA CYS A 57 -3.52 -1.53 0.15
C CYS A 57 -2.14 -2.09 -0.22
N VAL A 58 -1.29 -2.36 0.77
CA VAL A 58 0.05 -2.93 0.58
C VAL A 58 -0.02 -4.32 -0.05
N TYR A 59 -0.87 -5.21 0.48
CA TYR A 59 -1.02 -6.55 -0.10
C TYR A 59 -1.59 -6.53 -1.52
N ARG A 60 -2.53 -5.64 -1.82
CA ARG A 60 -3.01 -5.48 -3.21
C ARG A 60 -1.91 -5.01 -4.14
N GLN A 61 -1.07 -4.07 -3.69
CA GLN A 61 0.04 -3.59 -4.50
C GLN A 61 1.07 -4.69 -4.75
N LYS A 62 1.39 -5.50 -3.73
CA LYS A 62 2.21 -6.71 -3.89
C LYS A 62 1.65 -7.65 -4.95
N ILE A 63 0.38 -8.05 -4.81
CA ILE A 63 -0.26 -8.97 -5.76
C ILE A 63 -0.27 -8.38 -7.17
N TYR A 64 -0.53 -7.07 -7.30
CA TYR A 64 -0.47 -6.40 -8.59
C TYR A 64 0.93 -6.49 -9.20
N ALA A 65 1.98 -6.12 -8.45
CA ALA A 65 3.36 -6.16 -8.90
C ALA A 65 3.80 -7.59 -9.30
N GLU A 66 3.50 -8.59 -8.48
CA GLU A 66 3.85 -9.99 -8.73
C GLU A 66 3.09 -10.58 -9.93
N THR A 67 1.85 -10.16 -10.17
CA THR A 67 1.02 -10.69 -11.27
C THR A 67 1.12 -9.89 -12.56
N LEU A 68 1.67 -8.67 -12.53
CA LEU A 68 1.78 -7.78 -13.69
C LEU A 68 2.57 -8.42 -14.86
N PRO A 69 3.71 -9.10 -14.66
CA PRO A 69 4.43 -9.74 -15.75
C PRO A 69 3.57 -10.76 -16.51
N LEU A 70 2.89 -11.66 -15.78
CA LEU A 70 2.01 -12.65 -16.39
C LEU A 70 0.85 -11.98 -17.15
N ARG A 71 0.23 -10.96 -16.56
CA ARG A 71 -0.85 -10.21 -17.22
C ARG A 71 -0.38 -9.57 -18.53
N LYS A 72 0.82 -8.97 -18.54
CA LYS A 72 1.41 -8.40 -19.76
C LYS A 72 1.68 -9.47 -20.82
N THR A 73 2.24 -10.61 -20.43
CA THR A 73 2.50 -11.74 -21.36
C THR A 73 1.21 -12.27 -21.96
N LEU A 74 0.17 -12.47 -21.16
CA LEU A 74 -1.13 -12.94 -21.65
C LEU A 74 -1.73 -11.92 -22.63
N LEU A 75 -1.70 -10.62 -22.29
CA LEU A 75 -2.19 -9.56 -23.17
C LEU A 75 -1.44 -9.49 -24.50
N ALA A 76 -0.11 -9.56 -24.48
CA ALA A 76 0.71 -9.62 -25.69
C ALA A 76 0.31 -10.82 -26.57
N GLY A 77 0.14 -12.00 -25.96
CA GLY A 77 -0.26 -13.23 -26.66
C GLY A 77 -1.61 -13.14 -27.38
N VAL A 78 -2.58 -12.37 -26.86
CA VAL A 78 -3.89 -12.18 -27.54
C VAL A 78 -3.98 -10.94 -28.42
N THR A 79 -3.19 -9.90 -28.15
CA THR A 79 -3.24 -8.63 -28.92
C THR A 79 -2.22 -8.57 -30.05
N GLY A 80 -1.20 -9.43 -30.05
CA GLY A 80 -0.12 -9.41 -31.05
C GLY A 80 0.83 -8.21 -30.94
N LEU A 81 0.75 -7.47 -29.83
CA LEU A 81 1.69 -6.41 -29.43
C LEU A 81 2.86 -6.98 -28.62
#